data_AF-A0A1C7DPC8-F1
#
_entry.id   AF-A0A1C7DPC8-F1
#
_cell.length_a   1.000
_cell.length_b   1.000
_cell.length_c   1.000
_cell.angle_alpha   90.00
_cell.angle_beta   90.00
_cell.angle_gamma   90.00
#
_symmetry.space_group_name_H-M   'P 1'
#
loop_
_entity.id
_entity.type
_entity.pdbx_description
1 polymer ?
#
loop_
_entity_poly.entity_id
_entity_poly.type
_entity_poly.pdbx_seq_one_letter_code
_entity_poly.pdbx_strand_id
1 'polypeptide(L)'
;MLLNYLKSSSASVLSSVFTFLVLAILFSPDFGLDDVPSEFYRYTFTATLFGYIGGLIAIWILWLYQDKEVFTKDKIAIFAAGGLLIGIGLELLTGFIGLPYFLISALVGALMFLVMQKLNNKLLGWSIVAVHFGLLFIYPQVIDFFTFI
;
A
#
# COMPACT_ATOMS: atom_id res chain seq x y z
N MET A 1 4.06 14.48 13.62
CA MET A 1 4.53 13.08 13.51
C MET A 1 3.42 12.17 12.97
N LEU A 2 2.30 12.00 13.68
CA LEU A 2 1.18 11.14 13.27
C LEU A 2 0.64 11.45 11.87
N LEU A 3 0.29 12.71 11.56
CA LEU A 3 -0.22 13.08 10.24
C LEU A 3 0.78 12.80 9.10
N ASN A 4 2.08 12.98 9.35
CA ASN A 4 3.12 12.69 8.36
C ASN A 4 3.24 11.19 8.10
N TYR A 5 3.09 10.37 9.13
CA TYR A 5 3.04 8.92 8.99
C TYR A 5 1.77 8.48 8.22
N LEU A 6 0.59 8.94 8.65
CA LEU A 6 -0.69 8.58 8.05
C LEU A 6 -0.75 8.95 6.57
N LYS A 7 -0.39 10.19 6.20
CA LYS A 7 -0.41 10.61 4.80
C LYS A 7 0.60 9.83 3.93
N SER A 8 1.78 9.53 4.48
CA SER A 8 2.82 8.81 3.74
C SER A 8 2.43 7.35 3.55
N SER A 9 1.83 6.74 4.57
CA SER A 9 1.27 5.38 4.49
C SER A 9 0.12 5.32 3.48
N SER A 10 -0.84 6.24 3.54
CA SER A 10 -1.94 6.33 2.58
C SER A 10 -1.45 6.53 1.14
N ALA A 11 -0.50 7.44 0.91
CA ALA A 11 0.06 7.65 -0.43
C ALA A 11 0.84 6.41 -0.93
N SER A 12 1.57 5.72 -0.05
CA SER A 12 2.27 4.48 -0.37
C SER A 12 1.30 3.41 -0.84
N VAL A 13 0.22 3.16 -0.10
CA VAL A 13 -0.78 2.14 -0.47
C VAL A 13 -1.42 2.48 -1.81
N LEU A 14 -1.90 3.73 -1.97
CA LEU A 14 -2.55 4.16 -3.21
C LEU A 14 -1.63 4.05 -4.42
N SER A 15 -0.39 4.49 -4.30
CA SER A 15 0.59 4.42 -5.40
C SER A 15 0.99 2.99 -5.72
N SER A 16 1.14 2.10 -4.73
CA SER A 16 1.39 0.67 -4.95
C SER A 16 0.25 0.02 -5.74
N VAL A 17 -1.00 0.19 -5.29
CA VAL A 17 -2.14 -0.44 -5.98
C VAL A 17 -2.31 0.15 -7.38
N PHE A 18 -2.17 1.45 -7.55
CA PHE A 18 -2.27 2.09 -8.85
C PHE A 18 -1.19 1.60 -9.82
N THR A 19 0.06 1.48 -9.34
CA THR A 19 1.16 0.92 -10.14
C THR A 19 0.86 -0.51 -10.54
N PHE A 20 0.39 -1.34 -9.60
CA PHE A 20 0.03 -2.72 -9.87
C PHE A 20 -1.03 -2.82 -10.96
N LEU A 21 -2.11 -2.04 -10.86
CA LEU A 21 -3.17 -2.03 -11.87
C LEU A 21 -2.66 -1.61 -13.24
N VAL A 22 -1.86 -0.54 -13.31
CA VAL A 22 -1.27 -0.09 -14.58
C VAL A 22 -0.42 -1.20 -15.21
N LEU A 23 0.40 -1.87 -14.40
CA LEU A 23 1.22 -2.99 -14.89
C LEU A 23 0.35 -4.18 -15.33
N ALA A 24 -0.67 -4.54 -14.55
CA ALA A 24 -1.58 -5.63 -14.87
C ALA A 24 -2.35 -5.36 -16.17
N ILE A 25 -2.91 -4.16 -16.35
CA ILE A 25 -3.64 -3.77 -17.58
C ILE A 25 -2.72 -3.79 -18.81
N LEU A 26 -1.48 -3.31 -18.67
CA LEU A 26 -0.57 -3.18 -19.82
C LEU A 26 0.06 -4.50 -20.23
N PHE A 27 0.26 -5.42 -19.30
CA PHE A 27 1.16 -6.57 -19.50
C PHE A 27 0.56 -7.92 -19.09
N SER A 28 -0.64 -7.98 -18.53
CA SER A 28 -1.36 -9.24 -18.25
C SER A 28 -2.47 -9.45 -19.28
N PRO A 29 -2.32 -10.42 -20.20
CA PRO A 29 -3.33 -10.68 -21.24
C PRO A 29 -4.71 -11.03 -20.68
N ASP A 30 -4.73 -11.64 -19.48
CA ASP A 30 -5.93 -12.14 -18.83
C ASP A 30 -6.58 -11.11 -17.87
N PHE A 31 -5.98 -9.92 -17.70
CA PHE A 31 -6.51 -8.89 -16.82
C PHE A 31 -7.39 -7.92 -17.61
N GLY A 32 -8.71 -8.09 -17.52
CA GLY A 32 -9.67 -7.27 -18.23
C GLY A 32 -9.92 -5.91 -17.56
N LEU A 33 -10.45 -4.94 -18.31
CA LEU A 33 -10.90 -3.66 -17.74
C LEU A 33 -12.09 -3.85 -16.77
N ASP A 34 -12.87 -4.92 -16.96
CA ASP A 34 -14.02 -5.24 -16.12
C ASP A 34 -13.61 -5.76 -14.73
N ASP A 35 -12.40 -6.31 -14.59
CA ASP A 35 -11.84 -6.78 -13.32
C ASP A 35 -11.22 -5.64 -12.49
N VAL A 36 -10.98 -4.47 -13.10
CA VAL A 36 -10.30 -3.34 -12.46
C VAL A 36 -11.00 -2.88 -11.17
N PRO A 37 -12.33 -2.68 -11.11
CA PRO A 37 -12.99 -2.15 -9.90
C PRO A 37 -12.89 -3.12 -8.71
N SER A 38 -13.12 -4.41 -8.94
CA SER A 38 -13.12 -5.44 -7.89
C SER A 38 -11.69 -5.70 -7.40
N GLU A 39 -10.73 -5.79 -8.31
CA GLU A 39 -9.32 -6.01 -7.98
C GLU A 39 -8.70 -4.76 -7.32
N PHE A 40 -9.05 -3.55 -7.76
CA PHE A 40 -8.61 -2.30 -7.13
C PHE A 40 -9.00 -2.25 -5.66
N TYR A 41 -10.26 -2.54 -5.35
CA TYR A 41 -10.74 -2.57 -3.98
C TYR A 41 -10.06 -3.68 -3.18
N ARG A 42 -9.98 -4.90 -3.71
CA ARG A 42 -9.35 -6.05 -3.05
C ARG A 42 -7.91 -5.73 -2.66
N TYR A 43 -7.10 -5.26 -3.60
CA TYR A 43 -5.70 -4.94 -3.32
C TYR A 43 -5.53 -3.72 -2.42
N THR A 44 -6.37 -2.68 -2.56
CA THR A 44 -6.35 -1.52 -1.64
C THR A 44 -6.69 -1.93 -0.21
N PHE A 45 -7.73 -2.75 -0.03
CA PHE A 45 -8.12 -3.26 1.28
C PHE A 45 -7.03 -4.14 1.88
N THR A 46 -6.52 -5.12 1.12
CA THR A 46 -5.47 -6.04 1.57
C THR A 46 -4.18 -5.30 1.91
N ALA A 47 -3.71 -4.40 1.04
CA ALA A 47 -2.52 -3.59 1.29
C ALA A 47 -2.69 -2.66 2.49
N THR A 48 -3.89 -2.11 2.70
CA THR A 48 -4.18 -1.31 3.88
C THR A 48 -4.17 -2.15 5.15
N LEU A 49 -4.80 -3.31 5.14
CA LEU A 49 -4.84 -4.22 6.28
C LEU A 49 -3.42 -4.62 6.69
N PHE A 50 -2.60 -5.08 5.75
CA PHE A 50 -1.20 -5.40 6.01
C PHE A 50 -0.36 -4.18 6.40
N GLY A 51 -0.60 -3.02 5.79
CA GLY A 51 0.05 -1.76 6.16
C GLY A 51 -0.31 -1.31 7.57
N TYR A 52 -1.55 -1.54 8.01
CA TYR A 52 -2.03 -1.21 9.36
C TYR A 52 -1.45 -2.18 10.40
N ILE A 53 -1.47 -3.49 10.11
CA ILE A 53 -0.84 -4.51 10.95
C ILE A 53 0.66 -4.23 11.07
N GLY A 54 1.35 -4.00 9.95
CA GLY A 54 2.77 -3.63 9.93
C GLY A 54 3.05 -2.33 10.69
N GLY A 55 2.16 -1.34 10.56
CA GLY A 55 2.24 -0.08 11.31
C GLY A 55 2.07 -0.25 12.81
N LEU A 56 1.11 -1.08 13.26
CA LEU A 56 0.92 -1.41 14.67
C LEU A 56 2.12 -2.17 15.24
N ILE A 57 2.68 -3.11 14.49
CA ILE A 57 3.92 -3.81 14.86
C ILE A 57 5.07 -2.81 14.98
N ALA A 58 5.22 -1.88 14.04
CA ALA A 58 6.27 -0.85 14.09
C ALA A 58 6.10 0.07 15.30
N ILE A 59 4.88 0.49 15.63
CA ILE A 59 4.58 1.30 16.83
C ILE A 59 4.88 0.51 18.10
N TRP A 60 4.50 -0.77 18.17
CA TRP A 60 4.79 -1.64 19.30
C TRP A 60 6.30 -1.83 19.52
N ILE A 61 7.07 -2.02 18.44
CA ILE A 61 8.54 -2.07 18.50
C ILE A 61 9.12 -0.73 18.98
N LEU A 62 8.66 0.40 18.44
CA LEU A 62 9.11 1.73 18.88
C LEU A 62 8.80 1.98 20.37
N TRP A 63 7.66 1.49 20.84
CA TRP A 63 7.25 1.60 22.24
C TRP A 63 8.09 0.70 23.17
N LEU A 64 8.47 -0.51 22.73
CA LEU A 64 9.35 -1.39 23.50
C LEU A 64 10.81 -0.91 23.58
N TYR A 65 11.25 -0.10 22.60
CA TYR A 65 12.64 0.32 22.46
C TYR A 65 12.81 1.85 22.50
N GLN A 66 12.06 2.53 23.37
CA GLN A 66 12.02 4.01 23.49
C GLN A 66 13.39 4.70 23.60
N ASP A 67 14.41 4.03 24.16
CA ASP A 67 15.75 4.60 24.41
C ASP A 67 16.86 4.12 23.45
N LYS A 68 16.52 3.36 22.39
CA LYS A 68 17.53 2.86 21.42
C LYS A 68 17.29 3.43 20.04
N GLU A 69 18.33 3.54 19.22
CA GLU A 69 18.19 3.78 17.79
C GLU A 69 17.37 2.63 17.18
N VAL A 70 16.05 2.82 17.07
CA VAL A 70 15.12 1.79 16.59
C VAL A 70 15.30 1.57 15.09
N PHE A 71 15.77 2.59 14.36
CA PHE A 71 16.05 2.57 12.94
C PHE A 71 17.56 2.50 12.65
N THR A 72 18.19 1.38 12.99
CA THR A 72 19.53 1.09 12.46
C THR A 72 19.43 0.60 11.01
N LYS A 73 20.49 0.81 10.23
CA LYS A 73 20.55 0.36 8.82
C LYS A 73 20.22 -1.12 8.67
N ASP A 74 20.70 -1.96 9.59
CA ASP A 74 20.46 -3.41 9.57
C ASP A 74 18.98 -3.76 9.78
N LYS A 75 18.29 -3.06 10.67
CA LYS A 75 16.84 -3.27 10.91
C LYS A 75 15.99 -2.82 9.73
N ILE A 76 16.37 -1.70 9.10
CA ILE A 76 15.72 -1.23 7.87
C ILE A 76 15.91 -2.26 6.75
N ALA A 77 17.12 -2.82 6.62
CA ALA A 77 17.41 -3.86 5.64
C ALA A 77 16.57 -5.13 5.88
N ILE A 78 16.42 -5.57 7.14
CA ILE A 78 15.57 -6.73 7.49
C ILE A 78 14.10 -6.46 7.17
N PHE A 79 13.57 -5.28 7.52
CA PHE A 79 12.20 -4.90 7.19
C PHE A 79 11.97 -4.84 5.68
N ALA A 80 12.92 -4.26 4.93
CA ALA A 80 12.86 -4.20 3.48
C ALA A 80 12.91 -5.60 2.86
N ALA A 81 13.80 -6.47 3.33
CA ALA A 81 13.91 -7.86 2.88
C ALA A 81 12.64 -8.66 3.19
N GLY A 82 12.04 -8.46 4.37
CA GLY A 82 10.76 -9.07 4.73
C GLY A 82 9.63 -8.63 3.80
N GLY A 83 9.53 -7.32 3.51
CA GLY A 83 8.56 -6.80 2.54
C GLY A 83 8.77 -7.36 1.12
N LEU A 84 10.02 -7.50 0.70
CA LEU A 84 10.40 -8.11 -0.58
C LEU A 84 9.96 -9.59 -0.66
N LEU A 85 10.24 -10.37 0.38
CA LEU A 85 9.85 -11.79 0.43
C LEU A 85 8.33 -11.96 0.46
N ILE A 86 7.60 -11.08 1.16
CA ILE A 86 6.13 -11.07 1.14
C ILE A 86 5.63 -10.72 -0.26
N GLY A 87 6.22 -9.74 -0.93
CA GLY A 87 5.86 -9.37 -2.30
C GLY A 87 6.06 -10.53 -3.29
N ILE A 88 7.20 -11.21 -3.22
CA ILE A 88 7.49 -12.41 -4.03
C ILE A 88 6.49 -13.53 -3.69
N GLY A 89 6.20 -13.76 -2.41
CA GLY A 89 5.21 -14.74 -1.99
C GLY A 89 3.81 -14.45 -2.55
N LEU A 90 3.40 -13.18 -2.55
CA LEU A 90 2.12 -12.76 -3.12
C LEU A 90 2.08 -12.94 -4.65
N GLU A 91 3.19 -12.69 -5.37
CA GLU A 91 3.29 -12.99 -6.81
C GLU A 91 3.03 -14.47 -7.11
N LEU A 92 3.58 -15.36 -6.28
CA LEU A 92 3.39 -16.81 -6.43
C LEU A 92 1.95 -17.25 -6.14
N LEU A 93 1.24 -16.55 -5.25
CA LEU A 93 -0.13 -16.91 -4.83
C LEU A 93 -1.23 -16.34 -5.72
N THR A 94 -0.98 -15.23 -6.41
CA THR A 94 -2.00 -14.47 -7.15
C THR A 94 -2.06 -14.81 -8.65
N GLY A 95 -1.24 -15.76 -9.11
CA GLY A 95 -1.24 -16.20 -10.51
C GLY A 95 -0.45 -15.32 -11.46
N PHE A 96 0.13 -14.20 -11.00
CA PHE A 96 1.05 -13.34 -11.76
C PHE A 96 2.47 -13.92 -11.85
N ILE A 97 2.57 -15.25 -11.94
CA ILE A 97 3.84 -15.98 -11.87
C ILE A 97 4.73 -15.55 -13.05
N GLY A 98 5.94 -15.08 -12.73
CA GLY A 98 6.95 -14.68 -13.71
C GLY A 98 6.96 -13.19 -14.06
N LEU A 99 6.09 -12.37 -13.45
CA LEU A 99 6.00 -10.94 -13.69
C LEU A 99 6.15 -10.15 -12.37
N PRO A 100 7.15 -9.26 -12.22
CA PRO A 100 7.49 -8.61 -10.96
C PRO A 100 6.53 -7.46 -10.58
N TYR A 101 5.23 -7.62 -10.80
CA TYR A 101 4.25 -6.54 -10.65
C TYR A 101 4.09 -6.11 -9.20
N PHE A 102 3.97 -7.04 -8.26
CA PHE A 102 3.85 -6.68 -6.85
C PHE A 102 5.17 -6.11 -6.33
N LEU A 103 6.30 -6.64 -6.79
CA LEU A 103 7.61 -6.11 -6.42
C LEU A 103 7.80 -4.66 -6.87
N ILE A 104 7.55 -4.35 -8.15
CA ILE A 104 7.67 -2.99 -8.68
C ILE A 104 6.68 -2.05 -7.95
N SER A 105 5.46 -2.53 -7.72
CA SER A 105 4.42 -1.76 -7.02
C SER A 105 4.79 -1.46 -5.56
N ALA A 106 5.37 -2.43 -4.86
CA ALA A 106 5.87 -2.25 -3.49
C ALA A 106 7.02 -1.23 -3.44
N LEU A 107 7.94 -1.27 -4.42
CA LEU A 107 9.02 -0.30 -4.54
C LEU A 107 8.49 1.12 -4.79
N VAL A 108 7.52 1.29 -5.69
CA VAL A 108 6.89 2.59 -5.95
C VAL A 108 6.20 3.12 -4.69
N GLY A 109 5.48 2.27 -3.96
CA GLY A 109 4.87 2.64 -2.68
C GLY A 109 5.89 3.11 -1.65
N ALA A 110 6.98 2.35 -1.47
CA ALA A 110 8.04 2.69 -0.54
C ALA A 110 8.71 4.03 -0.90
N LEU A 111 8.96 4.29 -2.18
CA LEU A 111 9.47 5.58 -2.65
C LEU A 111 8.47 6.71 -2.38
N MET A 112 7.18 6.49 -2.65
CA MET A 112 6.13 7.47 -2.37
C MET A 112 6.04 7.79 -0.88
N PHE A 113 6.17 6.79 0.00
CA PHE A 113 6.24 7.00 1.45
C PHE A 113 7.36 7.99 1.81
N LEU A 114 8.57 7.76 1.31
CA LEU A 114 9.73 8.62 1.58
C LEU A 114 9.55 10.04 1.03
N VAL A 115 8.97 10.18 -0.17
CA VAL A 115 8.68 11.48 -0.78
C VAL A 115 7.66 12.25 0.07
N MET A 116 6.58 11.60 0.49
CA MET A 116 5.52 12.25 1.27
C MET A 116 5.95 12.68 2.67
N GLN A 117 6.97 12.03 3.26
CA GLN A 117 7.56 12.49 4.52
C GLN A 117 8.20 13.89 4.40
N LYS A 118 8.70 14.26 3.22
CA LYS A 118 9.35 15.56 2.98
C LYS A 118 8.37 16.71 2.72
N LEU A 119 7.11 16.42 2.37
CA LEU A 119 6.11 17.45 2.10
C LEU A 119 5.47 17.95 3.39
N ASN A 120 5.53 19.24 3.70
CA ASN A 120 4.99 19.80 4.96
C ASN A 120 3.57 20.40 4.83
N ASN A 121 2.85 20.13 3.74
CA ASN A 121 1.49 20.64 3.56
C ASN A 121 0.45 19.80 4.31
N LYS A 122 -0.20 20.40 5.32
CA LYS A 122 -1.22 19.74 6.15
C LYS A 122 -2.51 19.44 5.37
N LEU A 123 -2.96 20.37 4.52
CA LEU A 123 -4.21 20.21 3.76
C LEU A 123 -4.08 19.07 2.74
N LEU A 124 -2.94 19.03 2.03
CA LEU A 124 -2.59 17.90 1.16
C LEU A 124 -2.49 16.58 1.93
N GLY A 125 -1.91 16.62 3.14
CA GLY A 125 -1.79 15.41 3.98
C GLY A 125 -3.16 14.84 4.35
N TRP A 126 -4.09 15.68 4.79
CA TRP A 126 -5.44 15.25 5.14
C TRP A 126 -6.26 14.83 3.91
N SER A 127 -6.11 15.48 2.76
CA SER A 127 -6.85 15.08 1.56
C SER A 127 -6.44 13.68 1.08
N ILE A 128 -5.15 13.35 1.10
CA ILE A 128 -4.66 12.01 0.74
C ILE A 128 -5.21 10.95 1.71
N VAL A 129 -5.19 11.25 3.01
CA VAL A 129 -5.75 10.35 4.03
C VAL A 129 -7.25 10.16 3.82
N ALA A 130 -7.99 11.24 3.55
CA ALA A 130 -9.42 11.20 3.30
C ALA A 130 -9.77 10.41 2.03
N VAL A 131 -9.04 10.59 0.93
CA VAL A 131 -9.22 9.81 -0.30
C VAL A 131 -9.00 8.33 -0.02
N HIS A 132 -7.92 7.98 0.69
CA HIS A 132 -7.62 6.59 1.01
C HIS A 132 -8.73 5.94 1.84
N PHE A 133 -9.20 6.61 2.90
CA PHE A 133 -10.30 6.08 3.71
C PHE A 133 -11.65 6.08 2.98
N GLY A 134 -11.90 7.06 2.11
CA GLY A 134 -13.07 7.06 1.23
C GLY A 134 -13.08 5.83 0.31
N LEU A 135 -11.92 5.46 -0.24
CA LEU A 135 -11.77 4.26 -1.04
C LEU A 135 -12.00 2.96 -0.25
N LEU A 136 -11.74 2.94 1.05
CA LEU A 136 -11.96 1.74 1.88
C LEU A 136 -13.40 1.62 2.35
N PHE A 137 -14.01 2.72 2.76
CA PHE A 137 -15.31 2.68 3.44
C PHE A 137 -16.50 3.04 2.54
N ILE A 138 -16.27 3.86 1.51
CA ILE A 138 -17.35 4.37 0.64
C ILE A 138 -17.39 3.59 -0.68
N TYR A 139 -16.22 3.29 -1.27
CA TYR A 139 -16.13 2.56 -2.54
C TYR A 139 -16.91 1.24 -2.61
N PRO A 140 -16.86 0.33 -1.61
CA PRO A 140 -17.64 -0.91 -1.68
C PRO A 140 -19.14 -0.65 -1.72
N GLN A 141 -19.63 0.35 -0.97
CA GLN A 141 -21.04 0.73 -0.97
C GLN A 141 -21.49 1.31 -2.32
N VAL A 142 -20.57 1.99 -3.02
CA VAL A 142 -20.83 2.55 -4.35
C VAL A 142 -20.87 1.44 -5.40
N ILE A 143 -19.95 0.46 -5.35
CA ILE A 143 -19.99 -0.71 -6.25
C ILE A 143 -21.30 -1.48 -6.04
N ASP A 144 -21.64 -1.81 -4.81
CA ASP A 144 -22.87 -2.56 -4.49
C ASP A 144 -24.11 -1.82 -5.02
N PHE A 145 -24.17 -0.49 -4.86
CA PHE A 145 -25.26 0.34 -5.39
C PHE A 145 -25.38 0.29 -6.92
N PHE A 146 -24.27 0.34 -7.66
CA PHE A 146 -24.29 0.29 -9.12
C PHE A 146 -24.47 -1.12 -9.69
N THR A 147 -24.11 -2.17 -8.97
CA THR A 147 -24.38 -3.56 -9.37
C THR A 147 -25.81 -4.04 -9.09
N PHE A 148 -26.56 -3.29 -8.27
CA PHE A 148 -27.96 -3.61 -7.93
C PHE A 148 -28.99 -2.96 -8.90
N ILE A 149 -28.54 -2.06 -9.77
CA ILE A 149 -29.33 -1.37 -10.81
C ILE A 149 -29.09 -2.04 -12.16
#